data_AF-A0A933Z7K0-F1
#
_entry.id   AF-A0A933Z7K0-F1
#
_cell.length_a   1.000
_cell.length_b   1.000
_cell.length_c   1.000
_cell.angle_alpha   90.00
_cell.angle_beta   90.00
_cell.angle_gamma   90.00
#
_symmetry.space_group_name_H-M   'P 1'
#
loop_
_entity.id
_entity.type
_entity.pdbx_description
1 polymer ?
#
loop_
_entity_poly.entity_id
_entity_poly.type
_entity_poly.pdbx_seq_one_letter_code
_entity_poly.pdbx_strand_id
1 'polypeptide(L)'
;MRPLHLTSILLCASASTFAIPCLSQTAPAPRAPAPQVYTQTPVAPPSQCESPPCAAPESGSHLEWYGYQILGASVPGHVAMGLSLSDNWHDSAALGISLWGVGGPIVHLLNRHPVRALGSFLLRGVFLGAGFYAGLSSGCTAESGCWSSSAFEAVLVGGSVFDALVLGWESVEDRAPSAPRATPPQPSGPGRPMHRGLALQPLLAVQPNRAFFGLAGQF
;
A
#
# COMPACT_ATOMS: atom_id res chain seq x y z
N MET A 1 20.98 -37.03 -39.81
CA MET A 1 21.22 -35.66 -40.32
C MET A 1 20.00 -35.22 -41.13
N ARG A 2 19.52 -34.00 -40.85
CA ARG A 2 18.34 -33.26 -41.38
C ARG A 2 16.95 -33.75 -40.93
N PRO A 3 15.92 -32.86 -40.81
CA PRO A 3 15.93 -31.39 -40.88
C PRO A 3 15.39 -30.68 -39.60
N LEU A 4 15.90 -29.48 -39.33
CA LEU A 4 15.29 -28.49 -38.44
C LEU A 4 14.00 -28.00 -39.10
N HIS A 5 12.86 -28.48 -38.62
CA HIS A 5 11.56 -27.93 -38.98
C HIS A 5 11.30 -26.67 -38.16
N LEU A 6 11.43 -25.54 -38.86
CA LEU A 6 10.67 -24.32 -38.62
C LEU A 6 9.21 -24.67 -38.28
N THR A 7 8.84 -24.44 -37.03
CA THR A 7 7.46 -24.29 -36.55
C THR A 7 7.56 -23.08 -35.64
N SER A 8 7.40 -21.83 -36.10
CA SER A 8 6.20 -21.26 -36.70
C SER A 8 4.92 -21.79 -36.04
N ILE A 9 4.93 -21.87 -34.71
CA ILE A 9 3.71 -21.93 -33.91
C ILE A 9 3.48 -20.51 -33.39
N LEU A 10 2.56 -19.85 -34.08
CA LEU A 10 1.67 -18.80 -33.60
C LEU A 10 2.07 -18.12 -32.29
N LEU A 11 2.78 -16.99 -32.42
CA LEU A 11 2.95 -15.96 -31.39
C LEU A 11 1.69 -15.09 -31.19
N CYS A 12 0.49 -15.61 -31.49
CA CYS A 12 -0.76 -14.84 -31.50
C CYS A 12 -1.88 -15.56 -30.73
N ALA A 13 -1.71 -15.74 -29.41
CA ALA A 13 -2.77 -15.96 -28.42
C ALA A 13 -2.09 -16.17 -27.06
N SER A 14 -1.56 -15.14 -26.41
CA SER A 14 -2.37 -14.38 -25.46
C SER A 14 -1.72 -13.01 -25.21
N ALA A 15 -1.76 -12.17 -26.23
CA ALA A 15 -1.87 -10.73 -26.02
C ALA A 15 -3.26 -10.44 -25.40
N SER A 16 -3.42 -10.78 -24.13
CA SER A 16 -4.54 -10.35 -23.30
C SER A 16 -3.97 -9.58 -22.12
N THR A 17 -3.75 -8.30 -22.39
CA THR A 17 -4.13 -7.24 -21.45
C THR A 17 -3.32 -7.13 -20.16
N PHE A 18 -2.00 -7.25 -20.24
CA PHE A 18 -1.21 -6.18 -19.61
C PHE A 18 -1.15 -5.03 -20.61
N ALA A 19 -2.28 -4.33 -20.75
CA ALA A 19 -2.19 -2.90 -20.91
C ALA A 19 -1.48 -2.43 -19.64
N ILE A 20 -0.15 -2.34 -19.69
CA ILE A 20 0.54 -1.23 -19.01
C ILE A 20 -0.36 -0.06 -19.38
N PRO A 21 -1.12 0.55 -18.45
CA PRO A 21 -1.73 1.82 -18.80
C PRO A 21 -0.54 2.62 -19.29
N CYS A 22 -0.53 2.96 -20.59
CA CYS A 22 0.34 4.01 -21.10
C CYS A 22 0.33 5.03 -20.00
N LEU A 23 1.49 5.22 -19.34
CA LEU A 23 1.72 6.27 -18.39
C LEU A 23 1.02 7.44 -19.03
N SER A 24 -0.16 7.75 -18.51
CA SER A 24 -1.00 8.80 -19.05
C SER A 24 -0.11 9.96 -18.76
N GLN A 25 0.55 10.40 -19.84
CA GLN A 25 1.40 11.55 -19.91
C GLN A 25 0.66 12.56 -19.07
N THR A 26 1.15 12.77 -17.85
CA THR A 26 0.44 13.56 -16.85
C THR A 26 0.32 14.89 -17.55
N ALA A 27 -0.90 15.21 -17.97
CA ALA A 27 -1.18 16.49 -18.59
C ALA A 27 -0.50 17.51 -17.68
N PRO A 28 0.34 18.41 -18.23
CA PRO A 28 1.10 19.33 -17.41
C PRO A 28 0.14 19.93 -16.40
N ALA A 29 0.44 19.74 -15.11
CA ALA A 29 -0.44 20.11 -14.02
C ALA A 29 -1.02 21.50 -14.33
N PRO A 30 -2.36 21.67 -14.30
CA PRO A 30 -2.98 22.95 -14.63
C PRO A 30 -2.23 24.01 -13.85
N ARG A 31 -1.61 24.93 -14.59
CA ARG A 31 -0.74 25.97 -14.08
C ARG A 31 -1.48 26.61 -12.91
N ALA A 32 -0.94 26.47 -11.71
CA ALA A 32 -1.56 27.02 -10.51
C ALA A 32 -1.96 28.48 -10.83
N PRO A 33 -3.23 28.87 -10.62
CA PRO A 33 -3.64 30.23 -10.89
C PRO A 33 -2.69 31.16 -10.14
N ALA A 34 -2.18 32.17 -10.85
CA ALA A 34 -1.27 33.15 -10.28
C ALA A 34 -1.84 33.63 -8.94
N PRO A 35 -1.01 33.77 -7.88
CA PRO A 35 -1.48 34.22 -6.58
C PRO A 35 -2.24 35.52 -6.78
N GLN A 36 -3.57 35.45 -6.60
CA GLN A 36 -4.43 36.61 -6.61
C GLN A 36 -3.97 37.46 -5.43
N VAL A 37 -3.25 38.54 -5.72
CA VAL A 37 -2.95 39.57 -4.73
C VAL A 37 -4.29 40.22 -4.43
N TYR A 38 -4.97 39.71 -3.41
CA TYR A 38 -6.17 40.34 -2.88
C TYR A 38 -5.74 41.66 -2.25
N THR A 39 -5.93 42.75 -2.96
CA THR A 39 -5.92 44.10 -2.40
C THR A 39 -7.03 44.14 -1.35
N GLN A 40 -6.66 43.92 -0.08
CA GLN A 40 -7.59 44.08 1.03
C GLN A 40 -8.06 45.53 1.04
N THR A 41 -9.28 45.74 0.57
CA THR A 41 -9.97 47.01 0.81
C THR A 41 -10.25 47.05 2.32
N PRO A 42 -9.89 48.11 3.06
CA PRO A 42 -10.13 48.19 4.49
C PRO A 42 -11.64 48.09 4.75
N VAL A 43 -12.10 46.90 5.13
CA VAL A 43 -13.49 46.68 5.55
C VAL A 43 -13.62 47.24 6.96
N ALA A 44 -14.57 48.15 7.13
CA ALA A 44 -14.90 48.75 8.42
C ALA A 44 -15.10 47.66 9.50
N PRO A 45 -14.69 47.92 10.76
CA PRO A 45 -14.78 46.92 11.83
C PRO A 45 -16.24 46.46 11.98
N PRO A 46 -16.52 45.15 11.87
CA PRO A 46 -17.87 44.66 12.08
C PRO A 46 -18.27 44.91 13.52
N SER A 47 -19.43 45.55 13.69
CA SER A 47 -20.19 45.58 14.93
C SER A 47 -20.29 44.16 15.48
N GLN A 48 -20.04 44.03 16.78
CA GLN A 48 -20.05 42.79 17.54
C GLN A 48 -21.39 42.07 17.35
N CYS A 49 -21.43 41.12 16.40
CA CYS A 49 -22.49 40.13 16.36
C CYS A 49 -22.26 39.16 17.51
N GLU A 50 -23.26 39.10 18.37
CA GLU A 50 -23.53 38.05 19.34
C GLU A 50 -23.21 36.69 18.71
N SER A 51 -22.11 36.07 19.16
CA SER A 51 -21.56 34.86 18.55
C SER A 51 -22.62 33.75 18.61
N PRO A 52 -23.03 33.14 17.49
CA PRO A 52 -23.74 31.88 17.57
C PRO A 52 -22.88 30.90 18.39
N PRO A 53 -23.48 30.03 19.22
CA PRO A 53 -22.72 29.07 20.01
C PRO A 53 -21.76 28.35 19.08
N CYS A 54 -20.46 28.42 19.39
CA CYS A 54 -19.40 27.78 18.60
C CYS A 54 -19.79 26.32 18.39
N ALA A 55 -20.36 26.02 17.22
CA ALA A 55 -20.64 24.65 16.83
C ALA A 55 -19.30 23.94 16.88
N ALA A 56 -19.19 22.92 17.74
CA ALA A 56 -18.01 22.09 17.79
C ALA A 56 -17.71 21.64 16.35
N PRO A 57 -16.45 21.76 15.88
CA PRO A 57 -16.12 21.32 14.53
C PRO A 57 -16.60 19.88 14.37
N GLU A 58 -17.44 19.64 13.36
CA GLU A 58 -17.90 18.29 13.05
C GLU A 58 -16.66 17.41 12.87
N SER A 59 -16.59 16.33 13.65
CA SER A 59 -15.54 15.33 13.46
C SER A 59 -15.77 14.67 12.12
N GLY A 60 -15.00 15.06 11.11
CA GLY A 60 -14.96 14.39 9.82
C GLY A 60 -14.30 13.01 9.94
N SER A 61 -14.68 12.10 9.06
CA SER A 61 -13.93 10.86 8.81
C SER A 61 -13.68 10.75 7.32
N HIS A 62 -12.46 10.44 6.92
CA HIS A 62 -12.12 10.16 5.54
C HIS A 62 -11.60 8.72 5.38
N LEU A 63 -11.71 8.19 4.15
CA LEU A 63 -11.20 6.87 3.81
C LEU A 63 -9.80 6.99 3.21
N GLU A 64 -8.82 6.32 3.82
CA GLU A 64 -7.45 6.19 3.32
C GLU A 64 -7.23 4.78 2.75
N TRP A 65 -6.68 4.69 1.54
CA TRP A 65 -6.37 3.41 0.90
C TRP A 65 -4.91 3.04 1.12
N TYR A 66 -4.65 1.96 1.87
CA TYR A 66 -3.32 1.40 2.11
C TYR A 66 -3.05 0.11 1.32
N GLY A 67 -3.91 -0.24 0.36
CA GLY A 67 -3.77 -1.47 -0.43
C GLY A 67 -2.45 -1.57 -1.22
N TYR A 68 -1.81 -0.44 -1.56
CA TYR A 68 -0.47 -0.45 -2.16
C TYR A 68 0.58 -1.12 -1.26
N GLN A 69 0.44 -1.05 0.08
CA GLN A 69 1.33 -1.72 1.02
C GLN A 69 1.13 -3.24 0.97
N ILE A 70 -0.12 -3.70 0.83
CA ILE A 70 -0.48 -5.13 0.69
C ILE A 70 0.12 -5.69 -0.60
N LEU A 71 -0.02 -4.94 -1.70
CA LEU A 71 0.59 -5.31 -2.98
C LEU A 71 2.11 -5.38 -2.88
N GLY A 72 2.74 -4.32 -2.35
CA GLY A 72 4.19 -4.26 -2.18
C GLY A 72 4.75 -5.41 -1.32
N ALA A 73 4.07 -5.76 -0.23
CA ALA A 73 4.45 -6.90 0.61
C ALA A 73 4.27 -8.27 -0.07
N SER A 74 3.41 -8.36 -1.09
CA SER A 74 3.13 -9.60 -1.80
C SER A 74 4.04 -9.83 -3.01
N VAL A 75 4.65 -8.77 -3.58
CA VAL A 75 5.54 -8.86 -4.76
C VAL A 75 6.70 -9.85 -4.57
N PRO A 76 7.48 -9.85 -3.46
CA PRO A 76 8.58 -10.80 -3.30
C PRO A 76 8.13 -12.26 -3.33
N GLY A 77 6.94 -12.55 -2.80
CA GLY A 77 6.35 -13.88 -2.85
C GLY A 77 6.02 -14.32 -4.28
N HIS A 78 5.42 -13.43 -5.07
CA HIS A 78 5.15 -13.66 -6.50
C HIS A 78 6.44 -13.89 -7.29
N VAL A 79 7.45 -13.07 -7.09
CA VAL A 79 8.75 -13.20 -7.79
C VAL A 79 9.44 -14.52 -7.43
N ALA A 80 9.50 -14.87 -6.13
CA ALA A 80 10.12 -16.12 -5.69
C ALA A 80 9.41 -17.36 -6.27
N MET A 81 8.10 -17.30 -6.41
CA MET A 81 7.29 -18.35 -6.99
C MET A 81 7.49 -18.46 -8.51
N GLY A 82 7.53 -17.34 -9.24
CA GLY A 82 7.79 -17.33 -10.67
C GLY A 82 9.17 -17.88 -11.02
N LEU A 83 10.18 -17.55 -10.20
CA LEU A 83 11.54 -18.12 -10.33
C LEU A 83 11.59 -19.61 -9.99
N SER A 84 10.80 -20.07 -9.02
CA SER A 84 10.70 -21.50 -8.70
C SER A 84 10.17 -22.33 -9.86
N LEU A 85 9.18 -21.78 -10.58
CA LEU A 85 8.54 -22.42 -11.72
C LEU A 85 9.46 -22.49 -12.95
N SER A 86 10.46 -21.60 -13.08
CA SER A 86 11.42 -21.65 -14.20
C SER A 86 12.53 -22.67 -14.00
N ASP A 87 13.03 -22.83 -12.77
CA ASP A 87 14.29 -23.54 -12.51
C ASP A 87 14.11 -24.94 -11.88
N ASN A 88 12.87 -25.37 -11.61
CA ASN A 88 12.53 -26.59 -10.81
C ASN A 88 13.03 -26.55 -9.35
N TRP A 89 13.13 -25.35 -8.76
CA TRP A 89 13.58 -25.20 -7.38
C TRP A 89 12.40 -25.30 -6.42
N HIS A 90 12.11 -26.52 -5.95
CA HIS A 90 10.97 -26.78 -5.05
C HIS A 90 10.99 -25.95 -3.75
N ASP A 91 12.18 -25.67 -3.20
CA ASP A 91 12.32 -24.88 -1.98
C ASP A 91 11.90 -23.41 -2.17
N SER A 92 12.15 -22.86 -3.37
CA SER A 92 11.77 -21.49 -3.73
C SER A 92 10.25 -21.32 -3.85
N ALA A 93 9.51 -22.36 -4.26
CA ALA A 93 8.05 -22.32 -4.31
C ALA A 93 7.45 -22.26 -2.91
N ALA A 94 7.98 -23.05 -1.96
CA ALA A 94 7.54 -23.03 -0.58
C ALA A 94 7.78 -21.66 0.07
N LEU A 95 8.95 -21.05 -0.19
CA LEU A 95 9.25 -19.67 0.23
C LEU A 95 8.31 -18.66 -0.43
N GLY A 96 8.08 -18.77 -1.73
CA GLY A 96 7.19 -17.89 -2.49
C GLY A 96 5.75 -17.92 -1.97
N ILE A 97 5.19 -19.11 -1.77
CA ILE A 97 3.85 -19.30 -1.18
C ILE A 97 3.80 -18.78 0.26
N SER A 98 4.85 -18.99 1.05
CA SER A 98 4.89 -18.52 2.44
C SER A 98 4.89 -17.00 2.51
N LEU A 99 5.78 -16.34 1.75
CA LEU A 99 5.86 -14.88 1.66
C LEU A 99 4.57 -14.29 1.09
N TRP A 100 4.07 -14.88 0.01
CA TRP A 100 2.78 -14.51 -0.58
C TRP A 100 1.65 -14.70 0.41
N GLY A 101 1.66 -15.72 1.26
CA GLY A 101 0.59 -16.04 2.22
C GLY A 101 0.54 -15.06 3.39
N VAL A 102 1.69 -14.57 3.87
CA VAL A 102 1.76 -13.72 5.07
C VAL A 102 1.85 -12.22 4.80
N GLY A 103 2.25 -11.78 3.60
CA GLY A 103 2.48 -10.34 3.30
C GLY A 103 1.29 -9.42 3.62
N GLY A 104 0.10 -9.73 3.14
CA GLY A 104 -1.13 -8.96 3.38
C GLY A 104 -1.59 -8.99 4.84
N PRO A 105 -1.70 -10.18 5.48
CA PRO A 105 -2.02 -10.27 6.90
C PRO A 105 -1.07 -9.47 7.80
N ILE A 106 0.24 -9.49 7.52
CA ILE A 106 1.22 -8.68 8.27
C ILE A 106 0.93 -7.19 8.09
N VAL A 107 0.67 -6.72 6.87
CA VAL A 107 0.32 -5.31 6.61
C VAL A 107 -0.95 -4.90 7.37
N HIS A 108 -1.98 -5.75 7.42
CA HIS A 108 -3.18 -5.47 8.21
C HIS A 108 -2.88 -5.40 9.73
N LEU A 109 -2.03 -6.29 10.25
CA LEU A 109 -1.61 -6.25 11.65
C LEU A 109 -0.83 -4.99 11.99
N LEU A 110 0.07 -4.54 11.11
CA LEU A 110 0.82 -3.29 11.27
C LEU A 110 -0.09 -2.07 11.29
N ASN A 111 -1.18 -2.09 10.52
CA ASN A 111 -2.22 -1.05 10.52
C ASN A 111 -3.29 -1.25 11.62
N ARG A 112 -3.08 -2.16 12.59
CA ARG A 112 -3.98 -2.42 13.73
C ARG A 112 -5.38 -2.95 13.35
N HIS A 113 -5.48 -3.67 12.23
CA HIS A 113 -6.73 -4.29 11.75
C HIS A 113 -6.69 -5.82 11.83
N PRO A 114 -6.73 -6.44 13.03
CA PRO A 114 -6.55 -7.89 13.18
C PRO A 114 -7.66 -8.72 12.53
N VAL A 115 -8.90 -8.22 12.53
CA VAL A 115 -10.03 -8.89 11.87
C VAL A 115 -9.82 -8.95 10.35
N ARG A 116 -9.23 -7.89 9.77
CA ARG A 116 -8.88 -7.86 8.35
C ARG A 116 -7.68 -8.73 8.02
N ALA A 117 -6.72 -8.85 8.94
CA ALA A 117 -5.62 -9.78 8.80
C ALA A 117 -6.13 -11.24 8.69
N LEU A 118 -7.09 -11.61 9.54
CA LEU A 118 -7.74 -12.93 9.47
C LEU A 118 -8.52 -13.08 8.15
N GLY A 119 -9.28 -12.06 7.75
CA GLY A 119 -10.00 -12.05 6.47
C GLY A 119 -9.07 -12.23 5.27
N SER A 120 -7.94 -11.51 5.24
CA SER A 120 -6.88 -11.62 4.22
C SER A 120 -6.26 -13.01 4.19
N PHE A 121 -5.99 -13.61 5.36
CA PHE A 121 -5.44 -14.98 5.44
C PHE A 121 -6.43 -16.03 4.89
N LEU A 122 -7.71 -15.93 5.28
CA LEU A 122 -8.76 -16.83 4.78
C LEU A 122 -8.97 -16.65 3.28
N LEU A 123 -9.01 -15.41 2.79
CA LEU A 123 -9.15 -15.10 1.38
C LEU A 123 -8.01 -15.73 0.56
N ARG A 124 -6.77 -15.63 1.05
CA ARG A 124 -5.61 -16.27 0.42
C ARG A 124 -5.74 -17.79 0.38
N GLY A 125 -6.21 -18.40 1.46
CA GLY A 125 -6.53 -19.83 1.49
C GLY A 125 -7.58 -20.22 0.43
N VAL A 126 -8.62 -19.41 0.25
CA VAL A 126 -9.65 -19.62 -0.78
C VAL A 126 -9.08 -19.53 -2.19
N PHE A 127 -8.29 -18.50 -2.50
CA PHE A 127 -7.65 -18.38 -3.82
C PHE A 127 -6.67 -19.52 -4.09
N LEU A 128 -5.84 -19.87 -3.11
CA LEU A 128 -4.91 -21.00 -3.23
C LEU A 128 -5.67 -22.31 -3.47
N GLY A 129 -6.73 -22.56 -2.70
CA GLY A 129 -7.59 -23.73 -2.84
C GLY A 129 -8.32 -23.77 -4.20
N ALA A 130 -8.81 -22.63 -4.68
CA ALA A 130 -9.44 -22.50 -5.99
C ALA A 130 -8.45 -22.78 -7.13
N GLY A 131 -7.22 -22.26 -7.03
CA GLY A 131 -6.15 -22.55 -8.00
C GLY A 131 -5.76 -24.02 -8.01
N PHE A 132 -5.63 -24.64 -6.83
CA PHE A 132 -5.35 -26.06 -6.69
C PHE A 132 -6.48 -26.93 -7.25
N TYR A 133 -7.74 -26.62 -6.91
CA TYR A 133 -8.92 -27.32 -7.43
C TYR A 133 -9.03 -27.18 -8.96
N ALA A 134 -8.82 -25.98 -9.50
CA ALA A 134 -8.81 -25.75 -10.94
C ALA A 134 -7.75 -26.62 -11.64
N GLY A 135 -6.54 -26.67 -11.09
CA GLY A 135 -5.45 -27.51 -11.61
C GLY A 135 -5.72 -29.01 -11.54
N LEU A 136 -6.40 -29.49 -10.48
CA LEU A 136 -6.84 -30.89 -10.41
C LEU A 136 -7.96 -31.19 -11.41
N SER A 137 -8.92 -30.28 -11.56
CA SER A 137 -10.09 -30.46 -12.43
C SER A 137 -9.76 -30.42 -13.92
N SER A 138 -8.68 -29.76 -14.32
CA SER A 138 -8.23 -29.70 -15.72
C SER A 138 -7.56 -30.99 -16.21
N GLY A 139 -7.47 -32.04 -15.40
CA GLY A 139 -6.91 -33.33 -15.80
C GLY A 139 -5.39 -33.34 -15.94
N CYS A 140 -4.71 -32.29 -15.47
CA CYS A 140 -3.25 -32.13 -15.53
C CYS A 140 -2.47 -33.04 -14.55
N THR A 141 -3.06 -34.14 -14.12
CA THR A 141 -2.54 -34.97 -13.02
C THR A 141 -1.43 -35.95 -13.42
N ALA A 142 -0.93 -35.94 -14.67
CA ALA A 142 0.05 -36.94 -15.12
C ALA A 142 1.15 -36.46 -16.09
N GLU A 143 1.04 -35.30 -16.73
CA GLU A 143 2.10 -34.79 -17.62
C GLU A 143 2.87 -33.64 -16.97
N SER A 144 4.19 -33.80 -16.85
CA SER A 144 5.11 -32.75 -16.43
C SER A 144 4.97 -31.54 -17.35
N GLY A 145 4.40 -30.44 -16.84
CA GLY A 145 4.22 -29.17 -17.57
C GLY A 145 2.78 -28.75 -17.84
N CYS A 146 1.78 -29.57 -17.48
CA CYS A 146 0.36 -29.22 -17.71
C CYS A 146 -0.19 -28.16 -16.72
N TRP A 147 0.45 -27.99 -15.56
CA TRP A 147 0.21 -26.81 -14.73
C TRP A 147 0.77 -25.60 -15.48
N SER A 148 -0.06 -24.92 -16.27
CA SER A 148 0.33 -23.62 -16.80
C SER A 148 0.59 -22.71 -15.60
N SER A 149 1.86 -22.51 -15.27
CA SER A 149 2.35 -21.64 -14.21
C SER A 149 1.60 -20.31 -14.17
N SER A 150 1.25 -19.80 -15.35
CA SER A 150 0.46 -18.59 -15.56
C SER A 150 -0.93 -18.59 -14.91
N ALA A 151 -1.68 -19.70 -14.92
CA ALA A 151 -3.02 -19.75 -14.33
C ALA A 151 -2.94 -19.75 -12.80
N PHE A 152 -1.99 -20.49 -12.22
CA PHE A 152 -1.76 -20.50 -10.79
C PHE A 152 -1.28 -19.14 -10.30
N GLU A 153 -0.32 -18.52 -11.00
CA GLU A 153 0.12 -17.16 -10.68
C GLU A 153 -1.00 -16.13 -10.84
N ALA A 154 -1.82 -16.21 -11.88
CA ALA A 154 -2.95 -15.30 -12.07
C ALA A 154 -3.95 -15.38 -10.91
N VAL A 155 -4.20 -16.59 -10.37
CA VAL A 155 -5.05 -16.78 -9.19
C VAL A 155 -4.44 -16.13 -7.95
N LEU A 156 -3.14 -16.26 -7.75
CA LEU A 156 -2.45 -15.70 -6.58
C LEU A 156 -2.31 -14.17 -6.67
N VAL A 157 -1.98 -13.64 -7.85
CA VAL A 157 -1.96 -12.20 -8.13
C VAL A 157 -3.37 -11.63 -7.98
N GLY A 158 -4.36 -12.29 -8.56
CA GLY A 158 -5.77 -11.94 -8.42
C GLY A 158 -6.22 -11.90 -6.96
N GLY A 159 -5.79 -12.88 -6.15
CA GLY A 159 -6.02 -12.91 -4.72
C GLY A 159 -5.40 -11.72 -3.99
N SER A 160 -4.14 -11.36 -4.28
CA SER A 160 -3.49 -10.17 -3.70
C SER A 160 -4.17 -8.86 -4.10
N VAL A 161 -4.60 -8.74 -5.37
CA VAL A 161 -5.29 -7.55 -5.87
C VAL A 161 -6.67 -7.43 -5.22
N PHE A 162 -7.42 -8.53 -5.11
CA PHE A 162 -8.71 -8.54 -4.46
C PHE A 162 -8.59 -8.19 -2.97
N ASP A 163 -7.60 -8.74 -2.26
CA ASP A 163 -7.26 -8.40 -0.88
C ASP A 163 -6.99 -6.89 -0.71
N ALA A 164 -6.14 -6.32 -1.57
CA ALA A 164 -5.82 -4.89 -1.55
C ALA A 164 -7.02 -3.99 -1.85
N LEU A 165 -7.91 -4.40 -2.77
CA LEU A 165 -9.09 -3.63 -3.16
C LEU A 165 -10.23 -3.72 -2.15
N VAL A 166 -10.40 -4.86 -1.48
CA VAL A 166 -11.53 -5.10 -0.57
C VAL A 166 -11.18 -4.76 0.87
N LEU A 167 -9.98 -5.11 1.33
CA LEU A 167 -9.60 -4.98 2.75
C LEU A 167 -8.67 -3.80 3.02
N GLY A 168 -8.07 -3.20 1.98
CA GLY A 168 -7.08 -2.12 2.06
C GLY A 168 -7.61 -0.71 2.35
N TRP A 169 -8.82 -0.56 2.91
CA TRP A 169 -9.47 0.76 3.13
C TRP A 169 -9.63 1.10 4.61
N GLU A 170 -8.92 2.08 5.15
CA GLU A 170 -9.04 2.51 6.55
C GLU A 170 -9.92 3.76 6.69
N SER A 171 -10.76 3.81 7.72
CA SER A 171 -11.45 5.04 8.11
C SER A 171 -10.55 5.79 9.08
N VAL A 172 -10.07 6.96 8.68
CA VAL A 172 -9.26 7.85 9.50
C VAL A 172 -10.17 8.96 10.01
N GLU A 173 -10.31 9.05 11.32
CA GLU A 173 -10.99 10.16 11.96
C GLU A 173 -10.12 11.42 11.83
N ASP A 174 -10.69 12.48 11.27
CA ASP A 174 -10.08 13.79 11.24
C ASP A 174 -10.04 14.31 12.68
N ARG A 175 -8.99 13.97 13.40
CA ARG A 175 -8.71 14.65 14.67
C ARG A 175 -8.52 16.11 14.32
N ALA A 176 -9.50 16.92 14.75
CA ALA A 176 -9.38 18.37 14.75
C ALA A 176 -7.98 18.70 15.28
N PRO A 177 -7.17 19.47 14.54
CA PRO A 177 -5.80 19.77 14.94
C PRO A 177 -5.85 20.23 16.38
N SER A 178 -5.27 19.44 17.29
CA SER A 178 -5.31 19.70 18.71
C SER A 178 -4.94 21.16 18.89
N ALA A 179 -5.90 21.97 19.33
CA ALA A 179 -5.72 23.41 19.41
C ALA A 179 -4.36 23.66 20.06
N PRO A 180 -3.49 24.50 19.46
CA PRO A 180 -2.13 24.67 19.90
C PRO A 180 -2.15 24.80 21.41
N ARG A 181 -1.57 23.81 22.10
CA ARG A 181 -1.63 23.72 23.55
C ARG A 181 -1.15 25.07 24.05
N ALA A 182 -2.06 25.85 24.62
CA ALA A 182 -1.78 27.23 24.99
C ALA A 182 -0.48 27.21 25.78
N THR A 183 0.57 27.78 25.19
CA THR A 183 1.88 27.79 25.82
C THR A 183 1.65 28.46 27.16
N PRO A 184 1.85 27.78 28.29
CA PRO A 184 1.63 28.40 29.59
C PRO A 184 2.45 29.69 29.61
N PRO A 185 1.86 30.81 30.06
CA PRO A 185 2.51 32.11 30.01
C PRO A 185 3.91 31.95 30.57
N GLN A 186 4.91 32.20 29.72
CA GLN A 186 6.30 32.09 30.11
C GLN A 186 6.47 33.06 31.28
N PRO A 187 6.81 32.59 32.49
CA PRO A 187 6.97 33.47 33.63
C PRO A 187 8.04 34.48 33.26
N SER A 188 7.63 35.75 33.13
CA SER A 188 8.50 36.90 32.90
C SER A 188 9.30 37.19 34.17
N GLY A 189 10.19 36.26 34.51
CA GLY A 189 11.11 36.36 35.62
C GLY A 189 12.47 36.87 35.14
N PRO A 190 13.00 37.97 35.70
CA PRO A 190 14.38 38.37 35.48
C PRO A 190 15.28 37.45 36.32
N GLY A 191 16.03 36.57 35.68
CA GLY A 191 17.01 35.75 36.40
C GLY A 191 17.46 34.53 35.63
N ARG A 192 18.40 34.73 34.70
CA ARG A 192 19.26 33.65 34.19
C ARG A 192 20.34 33.35 35.25
N PRO A 193 20.36 32.18 35.87
CA PRO A 193 21.61 31.49 36.14
C PRO A 193 21.93 30.62 34.91
N MET A 194 23.11 30.84 34.34
CA MET A 194 23.68 29.95 33.33
C MET A 194 23.92 28.58 33.96
N HIS A 195 23.05 27.60 33.69
CA HIS A 195 23.44 26.21 33.82
C HIS A 195 23.47 25.55 32.44
N ARG A 196 24.69 25.39 31.94
CA ARG A 196 25.08 24.40 30.94
C ARG A 196 24.74 23.01 31.50
N GLY A 197 23.51 22.57 31.28
CA GLY A 197 23.11 21.18 31.49
C GLY A 197 22.99 20.49 30.15
N LEU A 198 23.88 19.53 29.89
CA LEU A 198 23.76 18.57 28.80
C LEU A 198 22.39 17.89 28.87
N ALA A 199 21.44 18.37 28.08
CA ALA A 199 20.18 17.68 27.86
C ALA A 199 20.46 16.49 26.94
N LEU A 200 20.68 15.32 27.54
CA LEU A 200 20.50 14.03 26.88
C LEU A 200 19.04 13.98 26.40
N GLN A 201 18.82 14.33 25.14
CA GLN A 201 17.54 14.06 24.48
C GLN A 201 17.34 12.54 24.47
N PRO A 202 16.22 12.01 24.99
CA PRO A 202 15.90 10.61 24.83
C PRO A 202 15.61 10.37 23.34
N LEU A 203 16.60 9.79 22.67
CA LEU A 203 16.57 9.38 21.27
C LEU A 203 15.69 8.12 21.11
N LEU A 204 14.41 8.20 21.48
CA LEU A 204 13.46 7.10 21.41
C LEU A 204 12.07 7.61 20.99
N ALA A 205 12.05 8.29 19.85
CA ALA A 205 10.85 8.41 19.02
C ALA A 205 11.18 7.80 17.66
N VAL A 206 11.36 6.48 17.63
CA VAL A 206 11.31 5.70 16.40
C VAL A 206 9.88 5.81 15.89
N GLN A 207 9.64 6.77 14.99
CA GLN A 207 8.45 6.81 14.15
C GLN A 207 8.50 5.57 13.24
N PRO A 208 7.60 4.58 13.38
CA PRO A 208 7.70 3.34 12.62
C PRO A 208 7.39 3.47 11.12
N ASN A 209 6.97 4.63 10.61
CA ASN A 209 6.31 4.69 9.29
C ASN A 209 7.07 5.37 8.14
N ARG A 210 8.37 5.67 8.23
CA ARG A 210 9.08 6.28 7.08
C ARG A 210 10.40 5.65 6.64
N ALA A 211 10.98 4.73 7.42
CA ALA A 211 12.30 4.19 7.07
C ALA A 211 12.27 2.99 6.11
N PHE A 212 11.14 2.31 5.92
CA PHE A 212 11.11 1.02 5.21
C PHE A 212 11.12 1.11 3.67
N PHE A 213 10.91 2.28 3.06
CA PHE A 213 10.82 2.42 1.60
C PHE A 213 12.10 2.94 0.92
N GLY A 214 13.19 3.14 1.65
CA GLY A 214 14.45 3.67 1.09
C GLY A 214 15.32 2.66 0.31
N LEU A 215 14.96 1.37 0.28
CA LEU A 215 15.83 0.31 -0.26
C LEU A 215 15.33 -0.40 -1.52
N ALA A 216 14.15 -0.05 -2.04
CA ALA A 216 13.57 -0.71 -3.22
C ALA A 216 13.92 -0.03 -4.57
N GLY A 217 14.90 0.89 -4.60
CA GLY A 217 15.24 1.69 -5.78
C GLY A 217 16.65 1.49 -6.36
N GLN A 218 17.35 0.39 -6.02
CA GLN A 218 18.73 0.14 -6.49
C GLN A 218 18.93 -1.20 -7.23
N PHE A 219 17.87 -1.86 -7.68
CA PHE A 219 17.96 -3.04 -8.54
C PHE A 219 17.06 -2.89 -9.76
#